data_AF-A0A6A0IMZ0-F1
#
_entry.id   AF-A0A6A0IMZ0-F1
#
_cell.length_a   1.000
_cell.length_b   1.000
_cell.length_c   1.000
_cell.angle_alpha   90.00
_cell.angle_beta   90.00
_cell.angle_gamma   90.00
#
_symmetry.space_group_name_H-M   'P 1'
#
loop_
_entity.id
_entity.type
_entity.pdbx_description
1 polymer ?
#
loop_
_entity_poly.entity_id
_entity_poly.type
_entity_poly.pdbx_seq_one_letter_code
_entity_poly.pdbx_strand_id
1 'polypeptide(L)'
;MQSKASTVDEYLASLPEDRRAAIAAVRDVVLKNVDRGIEEGMQYGMIGYYIPHRVYPAGYHCDPKQPLPFAGLASQKGYMSLYLMSVYEDGELERWLRAEAAKRGLKLDMGKCCIRFRKLDDLPLDLVAEVLRRSTVSAYVARYEALLATRKTPVRKAAKKAAAKAGAKPPAKKAAKTATKEATKPAPRTAPKAATKKAVKSRAGRS
;
A
#
# COMPACT_ATOMS: atom_id res chain seq x y z
N MET A 1 -11.95 5.28 -17.21
CA MET A 1 -12.13 5.81 -18.57
C MET A 1 -10.86 5.50 -19.32
N GLN A 2 -10.96 4.81 -20.47
CA GLN A 2 -9.81 4.57 -21.33
C GLN A 2 -9.81 5.61 -22.43
N SER A 3 -8.67 6.30 -22.61
CA SER A 3 -8.51 7.21 -23.73
C SER A 3 -8.29 6.43 -25.02
N LYS A 4 -8.70 7.03 -26.15
CA LYS A 4 -8.40 6.55 -27.50
C LYS A 4 -7.11 7.15 -28.07
N ALA A 5 -6.44 8.02 -27.31
CA ALA A 5 -5.18 8.64 -27.72
C ALA A 5 -4.12 7.57 -28.00
N SER A 6 -3.40 7.76 -29.10
CA SER A 6 -2.33 6.85 -29.54
C SER A 6 -0.97 7.29 -29.03
N THR A 7 -0.81 8.58 -28.73
CA THR A 7 0.43 9.16 -28.17
C THR A 7 0.18 9.84 -26.83
N VAL A 8 1.26 10.06 -26.07
CA VAL A 8 1.21 10.78 -24.79
C VAL A 8 0.79 12.24 -25.00
N ASP A 9 1.26 12.87 -26.07
CA ASP A 9 0.91 14.25 -26.39
C ASP A 9 -0.56 14.40 -26.75
N GLU A 10 -1.11 13.48 -27.56
CA GLU A 10 -2.55 13.40 -27.82
C GLU A 10 -3.35 13.16 -26.53
N TYR A 11 -2.83 12.30 -25.64
CA TYR A 11 -3.47 12.04 -24.36
C TYR A 11 -3.56 13.32 -23.53
N LEU A 12 -2.45 14.04 -23.35
CA LEU A 12 -2.41 15.31 -22.63
C LEU A 12 -3.32 16.36 -23.28
N ALA A 13 -3.29 16.46 -24.61
CA ALA A 13 -4.10 17.39 -25.38
C ALA A 13 -5.61 17.11 -25.25
N SER A 14 -6.00 15.86 -25.00
CA SER A 14 -7.40 15.47 -24.77
C SER A 14 -7.94 15.82 -23.38
N LEU A 15 -7.07 16.15 -22.42
CA LEU A 15 -7.48 16.40 -21.04
C LEU A 15 -7.96 17.84 -20.83
N PRO A 16 -8.91 18.06 -19.90
CA PRO A 16 -9.19 19.37 -19.33
C PRO A 16 -7.91 20.03 -18.80
N GLU A 17 -7.84 21.36 -18.85
CA GLU A 17 -6.64 22.14 -18.56
C GLU A 17 -6.07 21.88 -17.16
N ASP A 18 -6.93 21.87 -16.15
CA ASP A 18 -6.59 21.59 -14.75
C ASP A 18 -5.91 20.21 -14.58
N ARG A 19 -6.47 19.19 -15.26
CA ARG A 19 -5.96 17.83 -15.22
C ARG A 19 -4.70 17.67 -16.04
N ARG A 20 -4.62 18.35 -17.18
CA ARG A 20 -3.43 18.36 -18.03
C ARG A 20 -2.24 18.93 -17.27
N ALA A 21 -2.42 20.05 -16.58
CA ALA A 21 -1.38 20.67 -15.77
C ALA A 21 -0.89 19.73 -14.65
N ALA A 22 -1.81 19.11 -13.91
CA ALA A 22 -1.44 18.16 -12.85
C ALA A 22 -0.75 16.90 -13.39
N ILE A 23 -1.26 16.29 -14.47
CA ILE A 23 -0.63 15.11 -15.09
C ILE A 23 0.72 15.45 -15.70
N ALA A 24 0.88 16.60 -16.35
CA ALA A 24 2.16 17.04 -16.89
C ALA A 24 3.20 17.23 -15.78
N ALA A 25 2.82 17.86 -14.66
CA ALA A 25 3.72 18.02 -13.52
C ALA A 25 4.19 16.68 -12.93
N VAL A 26 3.27 15.70 -12.80
CA VAL A 26 3.63 14.35 -12.35
C VAL A 26 4.52 13.64 -13.38
N ARG A 27 4.19 13.75 -14.67
CA ARG A 27 4.98 13.19 -15.77
C ARG A 27 6.42 13.69 -15.72
N ASP A 28 6.62 15.00 -15.56
CA ASP A 28 7.96 15.59 -15.48
C ASP A 28 8.76 15.01 -14.31
N VAL A 29 8.11 14.83 -13.15
CA VAL A 29 8.75 14.21 -11.99
C VAL A 29 9.11 12.75 -12.29
N VAL A 30 8.24 12.01 -12.98
CA VAL A 30 8.54 10.64 -13.36
C VAL A 30 9.75 10.60 -14.29
N LEU A 31 9.71 11.32 -15.41
CA LEU A 31 10.76 11.32 -16.42
C LEU A 31 12.12 11.78 -15.87
N LYS A 32 12.14 12.72 -14.92
CA LYS A 32 13.38 13.19 -14.29
C LYS A 32 14.02 12.19 -13.32
N ASN A 33 13.25 11.22 -12.81
CA ASN A 33 13.67 10.36 -11.70
C ASN A 33 13.65 8.87 -12.01
N VAL A 34 13.11 8.45 -13.15
CA VAL A 34 13.21 7.06 -13.61
C VAL A 34 14.62 6.74 -14.09
N ASP A 35 15.01 5.50 -13.84
CA ASP A 35 16.31 4.97 -14.25
C ASP A 35 16.40 4.79 -15.77
N ARG A 36 17.62 4.77 -16.30
CA ARG A 36 17.87 4.54 -17.73
C ARG A 36 17.37 3.13 -18.10
N GLY A 37 16.62 3.06 -19.20
CA GLY A 37 16.02 1.80 -19.66
C GLY A 37 14.53 1.67 -19.34
N ILE A 38 13.92 2.65 -18.68
CA ILE A 38 12.46 2.82 -18.65
C ILE A 38 12.06 3.72 -19.82
N GLU A 39 11.00 3.33 -20.53
CA GLU A 39 10.39 4.12 -21.59
C GLU A 39 8.98 4.57 -21.20
N GLU A 40 8.55 5.67 -21.83
CA GLU A 40 7.20 6.20 -21.72
C GLU A 40 6.43 5.89 -23.02
N GLY A 41 5.15 5.52 -22.88
CA GLY A 41 4.25 5.36 -24.00
C GLY A 41 2.79 5.22 -23.56
N MET A 42 1.89 5.03 -24.52
CA MET A 42 0.49 4.75 -24.21
C MET A 42 0.29 3.26 -23.91
N GLN A 43 -0.26 2.96 -22.73
CA GLN A 43 -0.62 1.59 -22.33
C GLN A 43 -2.01 1.60 -21.69
N TYR A 44 -2.88 0.65 -22.06
CA TYR A 44 -4.22 0.51 -21.47
C TYR A 44 -5.08 1.80 -21.47
N GLY A 45 -4.87 2.69 -22.46
CA GLY A 45 -5.58 3.96 -22.60
C GLY A 45 -5.13 5.06 -21.62
N MET A 46 -3.93 4.95 -21.08
CA MET A 46 -3.29 5.93 -20.17
C MET A 46 -1.78 6.00 -20.43
N ILE A 47 -1.08 6.95 -19.81
CA ILE A 47 0.38 7.01 -19.89
C ILE A 47 0.94 5.83 -19.08
N GLY A 48 1.82 5.05 -19.70
CA GLY A 48 2.52 3.93 -19.10
C GLY A 48 4.03 4.14 -19.12
N TYR A 49 4.69 3.68 -18.06
CA TYR A 49 6.13 3.60 -17.99
C TYR A 49 6.50 2.12 -17.84
N TYR A 50 7.42 1.66 -18.68
CA TYR A 50 7.71 0.24 -18.81
C TYR A 50 9.17 -0.01 -19.14
N ILE A 51 9.63 -1.21 -18.82
CA ILE A 51 10.94 -1.71 -19.22
C ILE A 51 10.76 -2.47 -20.54
N PRO A 52 11.36 -2.00 -21.65
CA PRO A 52 11.14 -2.56 -22.97
C PRO A 52 11.84 -3.93 -23.12
N HIS A 53 11.38 -4.73 -24.08
CA HIS A 53 11.93 -6.07 -24.34
C HIS A 53 13.43 -6.10 -24.63
N ARG A 54 13.99 -5.02 -25.17
CA ARG A 54 15.45 -4.91 -25.38
C ARG A 54 16.24 -4.95 -24.07
N VAL A 55 15.64 -4.50 -22.96
CA VAL A 55 16.26 -4.51 -21.63
C VAL A 55 15.84 -5.76 -20.85
N TYR A 56 14.56 -6.16 -20.95
CA TYR A 56 14.04 -7.35 -20.31
C TYR A 56 13.22 -8.21 -21.30
N PRO A 57 13.87 -9.16 -22.00
CA PRO A 57 13.25 -9.92 -23.09
C PRO A 57 12.02 -10.73 -22.69
N ALA A 58 11.98 -11.23 -21.45
CA ALA A 58 10.89 -12.09 -20.97
C ALA A 58 9.54 -11.36 -20.83
N GLY A 59 9.54 -10.03 -20.77
CA GLY A 59 8.32 -9.23 -20.75
C GLY A 59 7.41 -9.46 -19.53
N TYR A 60 6.16 -9.04 -19.65
CA TYR A 60 5.18 -9.21 -18.58
C TYR A 60 4.73 -10.68 -18.43
N HIS A 61 4.61 -11.17 -17.20
CA HIS A 61 4.39 -12.60 -16.94
C HIS A 61 2.99 -13.09 -17.36
N CYS A 62 2.00 -12.20 -17.36
CA CYS A 62 0.66 -12.55 -17.85
C CYS A 62 0.58 -12.49 -19.38
N ASP A 63 1.36 -11.61 -20.01
CA ASP A 63 1.41 -11.45 -21.46
C ASP A 63 2.84 -11.09 -21.88
N PRO A 64 3.68 -12.08 -22.22
CA PRO A 64 5.09 -11.86 -22.55
C PRO A 64 5.32 -11.00 -23.78
N LYS A 65 4.29 -10.69 -24.57
CA LYS A 65 4.38 -9.75 -25.69
C LYS A 65 4.39 -8.29 -25.24
N GLN A 66 4.00 -8.04 -23.98
CA GLN A 66 4.01 -6.72 -23.40
C GLN A 66 5.32 -6.47 -22.65
N PRO A 67 5.84 -5.24 -22.71
CA PRO A 67 6.98 -4.85 -21.90
C PRO A 67 6.61 -4.91 -20.42
N LEU A 68 7.62 -5.03 -19.56
CA LEU A 68 7.39 -5.16 -18.12
C LEU A 68 6.85 -3.83 -17.56
N PRO A 69 5.61 -3.78 -17.03
CA PRO A 69 5.03 -2.54 -16.52
C PRO A 69 5.80 -2.08 -15.28
N PHE A 70 6.05 -0.78 -15.18
CA PHE A 70 6.78 -0.16 -14.06
C PHE A 70 5.94 0.89 -13.33
N ALA A 71 5.31 1.79 -14.08
CA ALA A 71 4.40 2.78 -13.53
C ALA A 71 3.32 3.15 -14.56
N GLY A 72 2.30 3.89 -14.14
CA GLY A 72 1.27 4.40 -15.04
C GLY A 72 0.60 5.64 -14.48
N LEU A 73 0.12 6.52 -15.34
CA LEU A 73 -0.49 7.79 -14.96
C LEU A 73 -1.79 7.98 -15.74
N ALA A 74 -2.90 8.08 -14.99
CA ALA A 74 -4.24 8.09 -15.55
C ALA A 74 -5.10 9.24 -15.02
N SER A 75 -5.94 9.78 -15.90
CA SER A 75 -7.06 10.67 -15.58
C SER A 75 -8.37 9.87 -15.58
N GLN A 76 -8.92 9.59 -14.40
CA GLN A 76 -10.21 8.92 -14.23
C GLN A 76 -11.33 9.94 -14.00
N LYS A 77 -12.60 9.56 -14.17
CA LYS A 77 -13.74 10.51 -14.14
C LYS A 77 -13.74 11.45 -12.92
N GLY A 78 -13.35 10.99 -11.73
CA GLY A 78 -13.34 11.79 -10.50
C GLY A 78 -11.98 12.05 -9.83
N TYR A 79 -10.90 11.48 -10.35
CA TYR A 79 -9.56 11.59 -9.76
C TYR A 79 -8.48 11.29 -10.80
N MET A 80 -7.26 11.69 -10.53
CA MET A 80 -6.07 11.23 -11.23
C MET A 80 -5.39 10.14 -10.39
N SER A 81 -4.73 9.21 -11.05
CA SER A 81 -4.12 8.04 -10.41
C SER A 81 -2.71 7.84 -10.92
N LEU A 82 -1.77 7.74 -9.99
CA LEU A 82 -0.41 7.30 -10.23
C LEU A 82 -0.28 5.85 -9.77
N TYR A 83 0.02 4.95 -10.70
CA TYR A 83 0.31 3.55 -10.47
C TYR A 83 1.81 3.37 -10.33
N LEU A 84 2.26 2.75 -9.25
CA LEU A 84 3.67 2.45 -8.97
C LEU A 84 3.79 0.94 -8.75
N MET A 85 4.18 0.20 -9.79
CA MET A 85 4.35 -1.25 -9.69
C MET A 85 5.55 -1.62 -8.82
N SER A 86 6.58 -0.78 -8.79
CA SER A 86 7.71 -0.94 -7.87
C SER A 86 7.30 -1.00 -6.41
N VAL A 87 6.29 -0.22 -6.02
CA VAL A 87 5.73 -0.23 -4.66
C VAL A 87 4.87 -1.47 -4.40
N TYR A 88 4.16 -1.95 -5.42
CA TYR A 88 3.31 -3.13 -5.30
C TYR A 88 4.11 -4.41 -5.00
N GLU A 89 5.30 -4.51 -5.58
CA GLU A 89 6.18 -5.67 -5.51
C GLU A 89 7.16 -5.61 -4.33
N ASP A 90 7.28 -4.43 -3.71
CA ASP A 90 8.17 -4.18 -2.59
C ASP A 90 7.37 -3.69 -1.37
N GLY A 91 6.99 -4.64 -0.51
CA GLY A 91 6.22 -4.34 0.69
C GLY A 91 6.98 -3.47 1.70
N GLU A 92 8.32 -3.44 1.66
CA GLU A 92 9.11 -2.53 2.49
C GLU A 92 9.02 -1.10 1.97
N LEU A 93 9.13 -0.92 0.66
CA LEU A 93 8.96 0.37 0.01
C LEU A 93 7.53 0.92 0.21
N GLU A 94 6.51 0.07 0.16
CA GLU A 94 5.13 0.46 0.47
C GLU A 94 5.00 1.00 1.91
N ARG A 95 5.54 0.27 2.90
CA ARG A 95 5.49 0.68 4.30
C ARG A 95 6.26 1.98 4.52
N TRP A 96 7.43 2.11 3.92
CA TRP A 96 8.24 3.33 3.99
C TRP A 96 7.49 4.53 3.43
N LEU A 97 6.89 4.41 2.24
CA LEU A 97 6.12 5.48 1.59
C LEU A 97 4.95 5.95 2.47
N ARG A 98 4.19 5.00 3.05
CA ARG A 98 3.09 5.32 3.97
C ARG A 98 3.57 6.02 5.23
N ALA A 99 4.69 5.57 5.81
CA ALA A 99 5.26 6.17 7.01
C ALA A 99 5.77 7.59 6.75
N GLU A 100 6.48 7.83 5.65
CA GLU A 100 6.98 9.16 5.30
C GLU A 100 5.87 10.15 4.98
N ALA A 101 4.82 9.70 4.28
CA ALA A 101 3.66 10.55 4.05
C ALA A 101 2.95 10.93 5.37
N ALA A 102 2.79 9.97 6.28
CA ALA A 102 2.18 10.23 7.59
C ALA A 102 3.00 11.22 8.43
N LYS A 103 4.34 11.15 8.40
CA LYS A 103 5.22 12.11 9.08
C LYS A 103 5.04 13.55 8.59
N ARG A 104 4.66 13.71 7.32
CA ARG A 104 4.39 15.00 6.68
C ARG A 104 2.95 15.48 6.87
N GLY A 105 2.14 14.75 7.64
CA GLY A 105 0.72 15.04 7.83
C GLY A 105 -0.14 14.74 6.61
N LEU A 106 0.40 14.04 5.61
CA LEU A 106 -0.31 13.71 4.38
C LEU A 106 -1.03 12.37 4.53
N LYS A 107 -2.33 12.38 4.20
CA LYS A 107 -3.14 11.16 4.14
C LYS A 107 -3.23 10.67 2.69
N LEU A 108 -2.33 9.78 2.29
CA LEU A 108 -2.35 9.18 0.96
C LEU A 108 -3.62 8.34 0.76
N ASP A 109 -4.45 8.71 -0.22
CA ASP A 109 -5.50 7.83 -0.74
C ASP A 109 -4.87 6.79 -1.68
N MET A 110 -4.35 5.72 -1.09
CA MET A 110 -3.54 4.73 -1.80
C MET A 110 -4.12 3.31 -1.65
N GLY A 111 -4.34 2.64 -2.78
CA GLY A 111 -4.62 1.21 -2.87
C GLY A 111 -3.37 0.35 -2.69
N LYS A 112 -3.32 -0.83 -3.32
CA LYS A 112 -2.11 -1.69 -3.29
C LYS A 112 -0.96 -1.14 -4.12
N CYS A 113 -1.28 -0.48 -5.23
CA CYS A 113 -0.29 0.01 -6.20
C CYS A 113 -0.62 1.39 -6.75
N CYS A 114 -1.77 1.97 -6.39
CA CYS A 114 -2.27 3.20 -6.98
C CYS A 114 -2.44 4.28 -5.91
N ILE A 115 -1.91 5.47 -6.16
CA ILE A 115 -2.14 6.67 -5.38
C ILE A 115 -3.12 7.53 -6.15
N ARG A 116 -4.25 7.86 -5.52
CA ARG A 116 -5.30 8.70 -6.10
C ARG A 116 -5.14 10.12 -5.58
N PHE A 117 -5.27 11.09 -6.48
CA PHE A 117 -5.16 12.51 -6.17
C PHE A 117 -6.17 13.30 -7.01
N ARG A 118 -6.71 14.40 -6.47
CA ARG A 118 -7.66 15.26 -7.20
C ARG A 118 -6.99 16.55 -7.67
N LYS A 119 -6.03 17.04 -6.92
CA LYS A 119 -5.15 18.15 -7.27
C LYS A 119 -3.70 17.75 -7.02
N LEU A 120 -2.76 18.51 -7.59
CA LEU A 120 -1.34 18.23 -7.48
C LEU A 120 -0.86 18.22 -6.01
N ASP A 121 -1.40 19.13 -5.18
CA ASP A 121 -1.07 19.22 -3.74
C ASP A 121 -1.43 17.97 -2.93
N ASP A 122 -2.35 17.13 -3.43
CA ASP A 122 -2.70 15.88 -2.75
C ASP A 122 -1.62 14.79 -2.95
N LEU A 123 -0.69 15.01 -3.88
CA LEU A 123 0.36 14.06 -4.23
C LEU A 123 1.75 14.62 -3.82
N PRO A 124 2.44 14.00 -2.85
CA PRO A 124 3.79 14.41 -2.49
C PRO A 124 4.78 14.02 -3.60
N LEU A 125 5.02 14.94 -4.53
CA LEU A 125 5.89 14.71 -5.69
C LEU A 125 7.33 14.37 -5.31
N ASP A 126 7.80 14.89 -4.18
CA ASP A 126 9.14 14.61 -3.67
C ASP A 126 9.26 13.16 -3.17
N LEU A 127 8.24 12.63 -2.48
CA LEU A 127 8.19 11.21 -2.11
C LEU A 127 8.07 10.32 -3.34
N VAL A 128 7.28 10.72 -4.35
CA VAL A 128 7.19 10.02 -5.63
C VAL A 128 8.58 9.96 -6.29
N ALA A 129 9.30 11.07 -6.34
CA ALA A 129 10.65 11.12 -6.89
C ALA A 129 11.61 10.18 -6.14
N GLU A 130 11.54 10.12 -4.80
CA GLU A 130 12.34 9.19 -4.02
C GLU A 130 12.01 7.72 -4.30
N VAL A 131 10.73 7.38 -4.42
CA VAL A 131 10.30 6.01 -4.79
C VAL A 131 10.90 5.60 -6.13
N LEU A 132 10.83 6.48 -7.12
CA LEU A 132 11.33 6.22 -8.47
C LEU A 132 12.86 6.04 -8.46
N ARG A 133 13.60 6.90 -7.75
CA ARG A 133 15.06 6.77 -7.62
C ARG A 133 15.51 5.49 -6.91
N ARG A 134 14.73 5.02 -5.93
CA ARG A 134 15.00 3.74 -5.23
C ARG A 134 14.67 2.51 -6.09
N SER A 135 13.93 2.69 -7.18
CA SER A 135 13.41 1.62 -8.02
C SER A 135 14.17 1.52 -9.35
N THR A 136 15.48 1.21 -9.28
CA THR A 136 16.29 1.01 -10.49
C THR A 136 15.78 -0.17 -11.32
N VAL A 137 16.05 -0.15 -12.63
CA VAL A 137 15.61 -1.22 -13.54
C VAL A 137 16.10 -2.58 -13.06
N SER A 138 17.38 -2.68 -12.72
CA SER A 138 18.00 -3.92 -12.25
C SER A 138 17.37 -4.42 -10.94
N ALA A 139 17.20 -3.55 -9.94
CA ALA A 139 16.60 -3.95 -8.66
C ALA A 139 15.12 -4.35 -8.83
N TYR A 140 14.40 -3.66 -9.71
CA TYR A 140 13.01 -3.98 -10.01
C TYR A 140 12.87 -5.33 -10.72
N VAL A 141 13.64 -5.60 -11.78
CA VAL A 141 13.63 -6.89 -12.49
C VAL A 141 14.00 -8.03 -11.54
N ALA A 142 15.03 -7.87 -10.71
CA ALA A 142 15.45 -8.91 -9.76
C ALA A 142 14.34 -9.26 -8.75
N ARG A 143 13.66 -8.24 -8.19
CA ARG A 143 12.50 -8.47 -7.31
C ARG A 143 11.36 -9.15 -8.05
N TYR A 144 11.06 -8.69 -9.25
CA TYR A 144 9.99 -9.23 -10.09
C TYR A 144 10.21 -10.73 -10.37
N GLU A 145 11.40 -11.12 -10.80
CA GLU A 145 11.76 -12.52 -11.04
C GLU A 145 11.68 -13.38 -9.77
N ALA A 146 12.17 -12.86 -8.63
CA ALA A 146 12.07 -13.55 -7.34
C ALA A 146 10.60 -13.79 -6.94
N LEU A 147 9.72 -12.81 -7.14
CA LEU A 147 8.28 -12.97 -6.90
C LEU A 147 7.65 -14.01 -7.84
N LEU A 148 8.08 -14.08 -9.10
CA LEU A 148 7.61 -15.11 -10.03
C LEU A 148 8.10 -16.51 -9.63
N ALA A 149 9.34 -16.64 -9.15
CA ALA A 149 9.91 -17.91 -8.70
C ALA A 149 9.18 -18.44 -7.45
N THR A 150 8.85 -17.57 -6.50
CA THR A 150 8.06 -17.94 -5.31
C THR A 150 6.62 -18.34 -5.65
N ARG A 151 6.04 -17.76 -6.70
CA ARG A 151 4.71 -18.14 -7.23
C ARG A 151 4.72 -19.47 -7.98
N LYS A 152 5.81 -19.79 -8.70
CA LYS A 152 6.00 -21.05 -9.43
C LYS A 152 6.38 -22.23 -8.53
N THR A 153 6.98 -21.95 -7.37
CA THR A 153 7.25 -22.99 -6.37
C THR A 153 5.94 -23.37 -5.68
N PRO A 154 5.51 -24.64 -5.69
CA PRO A 154 4.37 -25.05 -4.89
C PRO A 154 4.82 -24.97 -3.43
N VAL A 155 4.59 -23.83 -2.78
CA VAL A 155 4.72 -23.73 -1.33
C VAL A 155 3.69 -24.69 -0.77
N ARG A 156 4.20 -25.87 -0.40
CA ARG A 156 3.62 -26.89 0.48
C ARG A 156 2.45 -26.29 1.27
N LYS A 157 1.21 -26.51 0.79
CA LYS A 157 0.00 -26.51 1.62
C LYS A 157 0.04 -27.67 2.64
N ALA A 158 1.17 -27.89 3.29
CA ALA A 158 1.42 -28.94 4.26
C ALA A 158 1.71 -28.39 5.67
N ALA A 159 2.07 -27.10 5.83
CA ALA A 159 2.31 -26.54 7.16
C ALA A 159 1.02 -26.08 7.88
N LYS A 160 -0.10 -25.87 7.16
CA LYS A 160 -1.40 -25.52 7.79
C LYS A 160 -2.38 -26.69 7.93
N LYS A 161 -2.06 -27.88 7.37
CA LYS A 161 -2.91 -29.08 7.48
C LYS A 161 -2.50 -30.00 8.64
N ALA A 162 -1.29 -29.85 9.19
CA ALA A 162 -0.85 -30.59 10.39
C ALA A 162 -1.41 -30.01 11.70
N ALA A 163 -1.69 -28.71 11.77
CA ALA A 163 -2.30 -28.09 12.95
C ALA A 163 -3.83 -28.31 13.07
N ALA A 164 -4.49 -28.76 11.99
CA ALA A 164 -5.94 -28.99 11.96
C ALA A 164 -6.36 -30.46 12.22
N LYS A 165 -5.40 -31.38 12.37
CA LYS A 165 -5.68 -32.81 12.65
C LYS A 165 -5.48 -33.23 14.11
N ALA A 166 -5.14 -32.31 15.01
CA ALA A 166 -4.98 -32.58 16.44
C ALA A 166 -6.11 -32.02 17.33
N GLY A 167 -7.24 -31.60 16.77
CA GLY A 167 -8.33 -30.98 17.54
C GLY A 167 -9.72 -31.40 17.09
N ALA A 168 -10.23 -32.51 17.62
CA ALA A 168 -11.66 -32.86 17.65
C ALA A 168 -11.91 -33.75 18.88
N LYS A 169 -12.92 -33.58 19.74
CA LYS A 169 -13.99 -32.59 19.99
C LYS A 169 -14.63 -33.05 21.33
N PRO A 170 -15.11 -32.19 22.24
CA PRO A 170 -15.86 -32.66 23.41
C PRO A 170 -17.29 -33.08 23.02
N PRO A 171 -17.89 -34.12 23.63
CA PRO A 171 -19.27 -34.53 23.33
C PRO A 171 -20.32 -33.65 24.05
N ALA A 172 -21.51 -33.59 23.44
CA ALA A 172 -22.66 -32.81 23.87
C ALA A 172 -23.44 -33.44 25.05
N LYS A 173 -24.09 -32.57 25.82
CA LYS A 173 -24.79 -32.76 27.11
C LYS A 173 -25.94 -33.79 27.11
N LYS A 174 -26.11 -34.50 28.23
CA LYS A 174 -27.42 -34.89 28.81
C LYS A 174 -27.35 -34.86 30.34
N ALA A 175 -28.52 -34.74 30.95
CA ALA A 175 -28.81 -33.98 32.16
C ALA A 175 -28.83 -34.78 33.48
N ALA A 176 -28.74 -34.00 34.56
CA ALA A 176 -29.44 -34.12 35.84
C ALA A 176 -28.97 -35.16 36.91
N LYS A 177 -28.77 -34.59 38.12
CA LYS A 177 -29.22 -35.04 39.46
C LYS A 177 -28.11 -35.04 40.53
N THR A 178 -28.21 -34.03 41.39
CA THR A 178 -28.30 -34.13 42.86
C THR A 178 -27.17 -34.83 43.63
N ALA A 179 -26.40 -34.04 44.38
CA ALA A 179 -26.31 -34.10 45.86
C ALA A 179 -24.97 -33.50 46.31
N THR A 180 -25.01 -32.42 47.09
CA THR A 180 -23.87 -32.01 47.92
C THR A 180 -24.43 -31.51 49.24
N LYS A 181 -24.22 -32.31 50.30
CA LYS A 181 -24.38 -31.91 51.69
C LYS A 181 -23.18 -31.05 52.10
N GLU A 182 -23.48 -30.01 52.88
CA GLU A 182 -22.78 -29.49 54.09
C GLU A 182 -21.28 -29.77 54.27
N ALA A 183 -20.44 -28.88 54.82
CA ALA A 183 -20.53 -27.61 55.56
C ALA A 183 -19.10 -26.99 55.47
N THR A 184 -18.72 -25.78 55.88
CA THR A 184 -19.16 -24.87 56.94
C THR A 184 -18.52 -23.48 56.65
N LYS A 185 -19.26 -22.42 56.96
CA LYS A 185 -18.90 -20.98 57.04
C LYS A 185 -18.00 -20.71 58.30
N PRO A 186 -17.60 -19.48 58.75
CA PRO A 186 -17.84 -18.14 58.18
C PRO A 186 -16.76 -17.00 58.37
N ALA A 187 -16.88 -15.95 57.52
CA ALA A 187 -16.88 -14.49 57.84
C ALA A 187 -15.60 -13.73 58.34
N PRO A 188 -15.59 -12.37 58.40
CA PRO A 188 -16.11 -11.33 57.48
C PRO A 188 -15.22 -10.04 57.35
N ARG A 189 -15.75 -9.00 56.66
CA ARG A 189 -15.46 -7.52 56.78
C ARG A 189 -14.18 -7.01 56.10
N THR A 190 -14.06 -5.83 55.49
CA THR A 190 -14.78 -4.52 55.54
C THR A 190 -14.29 -3.62 54.39
N ALA A 191 -15.14 -2.74 53.85
CA ALA A 191 -14.71 -1.46 53.23
C ALA A 191 -14.60 -0.39 54.36
N PRO A 192 -13.85 0.74 54.22
CA PRO A 192 -14.38 1.91 53.48
C PRO A 192 -13.35 2.95 52.90
N LYS A 193 -13.89 3.83 52.03
CA LYS A 193 -13.69 5.28 51.76
C LYS A 193 -12.40 6.07 52.11
N ALA A 194 -12.13 7.07 51.23
CA ALA A 194 -11.81 8.51 51.46
C ALA A 194 -10.50 8.96 50.77
N ALA A 195 -10.50 9.84 49.74
CA ALA A 195 -10.71 11.30 49.73
C ALA A 195 -9.57 12.13 50.34
N THR A 196 -8.92 13.01 49.56
CA THR A 196 -8.64 14.46 49.82
C THR A 196 -7.65 15.03 48.77
N LYS A 197 -8.00 16.14 48.07
CA LYS A 197 -7.57 17.57 48.25
C LYS A 197 -6.04 17.77 48.03
N LYS A 198 -5.48 18.84 47.46
CA LYS A 198 -5.81 20.23 47.08
C LYS A 198 -4.58 20.74 46.28
N ALA A 199 -4.70 21.42 45.14
CA ALA A 199 -4.51 22.87 44.98
C ALA A 199 -3.21 23.49 45.54
N VAL A 200 -2.39 24.10 44.68
CA VAL A 200 -1.79 25.43 44.91
C VAL A 200 -1.42 26.10 43.58
N LYS A 201 -1.67 27.41 43.56
CA LYS A 201 -1.53 28.39 42.49
C LYS A 201 -0.56 29.46 43.01
N SER A 202 0.47 29.83 42.25
CA SER A 202 1.25 31.09 42.39
C SER A 202 2.03 31.26 41.07
N ARG A 203 1.70 32.17 40.14
CA ARG A 203 1.77 33.64 40.15
C ARG A 203 3.20 34.18 40.34
N ALA A 204 3.67 34.91 39.31
CA ALA A 204 4.43 36.18 39.32
C ALA A 204 5.82 36.20 38.64
N GLY A 205 6.07 37.33 37.95
CA GLY A 205 7.34 37.78 37.34
C GLY A 205 7.28 37.72 35.80
N ARG A 206 6.96 38.77 35.03
CA ARG A 206 7.38 40.18 34.98
C ARG A 206 8.88 40.33 34.69
N SER A 207 9.20 40.51 33.40
CA SER A 207 10.15 41.46 32.81
C SER A 207 10.00 41.42 31.30
#